data_AF-A0A1B9K4Q8-F1
#
_entry.id   AF-A0A1B9K4Q8-F1
#
_cell.length_a   1.000
_cell.length_b   1.000
_cell.length_c   1.000
_cell.angle_alpha   90.00
_cell.angle_beta   90.00
_cell.angle_gamma   90.00
#
_symmetry.space_group_name_H-M   'P 1'
#
loop_
_entity.id
_entity.type
_entity.pdbx_description
1 polymer ?
#
loop_
_entity_poly.entity_id
_entity_poly.type
_entity_poly.pdbx_seq_one_letter_code
_entity_poly.pdbx_strand_id
1 'polypeptide(L)'
;MIEFAIELQKIASKKFSASTATKGAEPFEKKLFNEYKLSYPEKLSKKSLKEWITKRLENEFKCIGEKPKWKDESEWCYLEGEPMVFITQYSIPVSDKTRKTGLALGDTFYIFGGKIINRDDTWEQKYKIIIQDIDGYLIENEIIY
;
A
#
# COMPACT_ATOMS: atom_id res chain seq x y z
N MET A 1 -11.28 16.44 7.92
CA MET A 1 -11.07 15.07 7.39
C MET A 1 -10.52 15.14 5.96
N ILE A 2 -11.23 15.75 4.99
CA ILE A 2 -10.80 15.82 3.58
C ILE A 2 -9.37 16.39 3.39
N GLU A 3 -9.03 17.54 3.97
CA GLU A 3 -7.68 18.11 3.85
C GLU A 3 -6.57 17.19 4.40
N PHE A 4 -6.88 16.45 5.47
CA PHE A 4 -5.96 15.50 6.08
C PHE A 4 -5.73 14.31 5.15
N ALA A 5 -6.81 13.72 4.63
CA ALA A 5 -6.77 12.60 3.68
C ALA A 5 -5.92 12.91 2.44
N ILE A 6 -6.13 14.11 1.86
CA ILE A 6 -5.38 14.56 0.68
C ILE A 6 -3.88 14.68 0.97
N GLU A 7 -3.51 15.25 2.11
CA GLU A 7 -2.09 15.41 2.46
C GLU A 7 -1.46 14.07 2.86
N LEU A 8 -2.23 13.19 3.52
CA LEU A 8 -1.84 11.82 3.84
C LEU A 8 -1.48 11.03 2.58
N GLN A 9 -2.40 10.98 1.60
CA GLN A 9 -2.18 10.29 0.33
C GLN A 9 -0.96 10.83 -0.41
N LYS A 10 -0.81 12.16 -0.46
CA LYS A 10 0.35 12.81 -1.12
C LYS A 10 1.67 12.41 -0.48
N ILE A 11 1.73 12.35 0.86
CA ILE A 11 2.94 11.98 1.58
C ILE A 11 3.23 10.48 1.43
N ALA A 12 2.21 9.63 1.57
CA ALA A 12 2.32 8.19 1.37
C ALA A 12 2.90 7.87 -0.03
N SER A 13 2.32 8.46 -1.08
CA SER A 13 2.76 8.23 -2.46
C SER A 13 4.18 8.73 -2.70
N LYS A 14 4.48 9.99 -2.35
CA LYS A 14 5.78 10.60 -2.71
C LYS A 14 6.96 10.12 -1.88
N LYS A 15 6.75 9.80 -0.59
CA LYS A 15 7.86 9.44 0.32
C LYS A 15 7.99 7.94 0.52
N PHE A 16 6.88 7.22 0.49
CA PHE A 16 6.83 5.82 0.87
C PHE A 16 6.52 4.87 -0.29
N SER A 17 6.28 5.41 -1.51
CA SER A 17 5.80 4.62 -2.64
C SER A 17 4.55 3.80 -2.25
N ALA A 18 3.65 4.42 -1.51
CA ALA A 18 2.48 3.77 -0.93
C ALA A 18 1.21 4.59 -1.14
N SER A 19 0.06 3.99 -0.85
CA SER A 19 -1.23 4.66 -1.01
C SER A 19 -2.13 4.35 0.17
N THR A 20 -2.85 5.37 0.61
CA THR A 20 -3.90 5.33 1.63
C THR A 20 -5.29 5.52 1.03
N ALA A 21 -5.39 5.63 -0.30
CA ALA A 21 -6.65 5.78 -1.04
C ALA A 21 -7.10 4.48 -1.71
N THR A 22 -6.54 3.34 -1.30
CA THR A 22 -6.82 2.01 -1.88
C THR A 22 -7.88 1.25 -1.08
N LYS A 23 -8.36 0.15 -1.66
CA LYS A 23 -9.28 -0.75 -0.99
C LYS A 23 -8.69 -1.28 0.32
N GLY A 24 -9.43 -1.08 1.42
CA GLY A 24 -9.03 -1.53 2.75
C GLY A 24 -8.20 -0.53 3.55
N ALA A 25 -7.85 0.63 2.98
CA ALA A 25 -7.09 1.67 3.67
C ALA A 25 -7.94 2.53 4.64
N GLU A 26 -9.26 2.53 4.49
CA GLU A 26 -10.17 3.40 5.26
C GLU A 26 -10.00 3.28 6.80
N PRO A 27 -9.88 2.07 7.40
CA PRO A 27 -9.66 1.96 8.85
C PRO A 27 -8.33 2.58 9.28
N PHE A 28 -7.27 2.40 8.49
CA PHE A 28 -5.96 3.01 8.74
C PHE A 28 -6.04 4.54 8.70
N GLU A 29 -6.67 5.10 7.67
CA GLU A 29 -6.85 6.55 7.55
C GLU A 29 -7.63 7.12 8.73
N LYS A 30 -8.75 6.48 9.11
CA LYS A 30 -9.56 6.90 10.26
C LYS A 30 -8.76 6.84 11.55
N LYS A 31 -8.00 5.78 11.77
CA LYS A 31 -7.10 5.63 12.94
C LYS A 31 -6.13 6.79 13.02
N LEU A 32 -5.41 7.08 11.93
CA LEU A 32 -4.46 8.19 11.86
C LEU A 32 -5.13 9.56 12.08
N PHE A 33 -6.31 9.78 11.50
CA PHE A 33 -7.03 11.03 11.70
C PHE A 33 -7.47 11.23 13.16
N ASN A 34 -7.90 10.15 13.82
CA ASN A 34 -8.26 10.17 15.24
C ASN A 34 -7.04 10.42 16.13
N GLU A 35 -5.91 9.76 15.87
CA GLU A 35 -4.64 10.01 16.58
C GLU A 35 -4.20 11.48 16.44
N TYR A 36 -4.30 12.03 15.22
CA TYR A 36 -4.03 13.45 14.95
C TYR A 36 -4.95 14.35 15.78
N LYS A 37 -6.25 14.08 15.81
CA LYS A 37 -7.25 14.87 16.54
C LYS A 37 -7.06 14.84 18.05
N LEU A 38 -6.66 13.70 18.59
CA LEU A 38 -6.36 13.57 20.03
C LEU A 38 -5.08 14.30 20.40
N SER A 39 -4.06 14.24 19.55
CA SER A 39 -2.76 14.89 19.80
C SER A 39 -2.81 16.41 19.60
N TYR A 40 -3.68 16.87 18.68
CA TYR A 40 -3.82 18.27 18.31
C TYR A 40 -5.31 18.64 18.23
N PRO A 41 -5.91 19.03 19.37
CA PRO A 41 -7.31 19.48 19.41
C PRO A 41 -7.55 20.69 18.49
N GLU A 42 -6.54 21.55 18.39
CA GLU A 42 -6.51 22.69 17.47
C GLU A 42 -5.89 22.31 16.12
N LYS A 43 -6.30 23.00 15.05
CA LYS A 43 -5.80 22.74 13.69
C LYS A 43 -4.33 23.17 13.59
N LEU A 44 -3.45 22.21 13.28
CA LEU A 44 -2.06 22.51 12.95
C LEU A 44 -1.94 23.39 11.71
N SER A 45 -0.85 24.15 11.64
CA SER A 45 -0.42 24.75 10.38
C SER A 45 -0.17 23.65 9.33
N LYS A 46 -0.29 24.00 8.04
CA LYS A 46 -0.05 23.04 6.95
C LYS A 46 1.35 22.42 6.98
N LYS A 47 2.37 23.18 7.39
CA LYS A 47 3.75 22.69 7.51
C LYS A 47 3.85 21.64 8.63
N SER A 48 3.33 21.97 9.81
CA SER A 48 3.35 21.07 10.97
C SER A 48 2.55 19.79 10.74
N LEU A 49 1.42 19.86 10.01
CA LEU A 49 0.66 18.68 9.61
C LEU A 49 1.49 17.74 8.73
N LYS A 50 2.20 18.26 7.73
CA LYS A 50 3.05 17.44 6.85
C LYS A 50 4.19 16.76 7.61
N GLU A 51 4.81 17.48 8.54
CA GLU A 51 5.87 16.95 9.41
C GLU A 51 5.33 15.83 10.30
N TRP A 52 4.16 16.05 10.92
CA TRP A 52 3.48 15.04 11.73
C TRP A 52 3.14 13.78 10.92
N ILE A 53 2.48 13.93 9.76
CA ILE A 53 2.13 12.79 8.89
C ILE A 53 3.39 12.04 8.46
N THR A 54 4.43 12.77 8.02
CA THR A 54 5.69 12.15 7.58
C THR A 54 6.25 11.27 8.69
N LYS A 55 6.42 11.84 9.89
CA LYS A 55 6.99 11.14 11.04
C LYS A 55 6.14 9.94 11.44
N ARG A 56 4.81 10.11 11.43
CA ARG A 56 3.88 9.05 11.82
C ARG A 56 3.92 7.86 10.87
N LEU A 57 4.16 8.10 9.58
CA LEU A 57 4.20 7.05 8.55
C LEU A 57 5.55 6.32 8.43
N GLU A 58 6.62 6.77 9.10
CA GLU A 58 7.98 6.26 8.92
C GLU A 58 8.12 4.73 8.99
N ASN A 59 7.26 4.07 9.78
CA ASN A 59 7.33 2.62 10.02
C ASN A 59 6.08 1.85 9.56
N GLU A 60 5.17 2.49 8.83
CA GLU A 60 3.89 1.88 8.44
C GLU A 60 4.03 1.08 7.12
N PHE A 61 4.69 1.65 6.12
CA PHE A 61 4.85 1.04 4.80
C PHE A 61 6.17 0.26 4.69
N LYS A 62 6.17 -0.94 5.26
CA LYS A 62 7.37 -1.79 5.34
C LYS A 62 7.64 -2.54 4.04
N CYS A 63 8.91 -2.70 3.70
CA CYS A 63 9.39 -3.48 2.56
C CYS A 63 10.45 -4.49 3.04
N ILE A 64 10.43 -5.73 2.54
CA ILE A 64 11.50 -6.71 2.80
C ILE A 64 12.79 -6.32 2.07
N GLY A 65 12.67 -5.67 0.91
CA GLY A 65 13.80 -5.20 0.10
C GLY A 65 13.58 -3.78 -0.41
N GLU A 66 13.74 -3.58 -1.72
CA GLU A 66 13.45 -2.30 -2.35
C GLU A 66 11.96 -1.92 -2.22
N LYS A 67 11.67 -0.62 -2.24
CA LYS A 67 10.29 -0.12 -2.36
C LYS A 67 9.70 -0.51 -3.71
N PRO A 68 8.36 -0.71 -3.81
CA PRO A 68 7.73 -0.96 -5.09
C PRO A 68 7.96 0.21 -6.05
N LYS A 69 8.29 -0.14 -7.28
CA LYS A 69 8.34 0.73 -8.46
C LYS A 69 7.04 0.51 -9.23
N TRP A 70 6.05 1.33 -8.90
CA TRP A 70 4.74 1.35 -9.54
C TRP A 70 4.88 1.72 -11.02
N LYS A 71 4.02 1.13 -11.85
CA LYS A 71 3.89 1.50 -13.26
C LYS A 71 3.21 2.85 -13.42
N ASP A 72 2.17 3.07 -12.61
CA ASP A 72 1.45 4.33 -12.52
C ASP A 72 1.12 4.65 -11.06
N GLU A 73 -0.16 4.69 -10.67
CA GLU A 73 -0.55 4.98 -9.29
C GLU A 73 -0.10 3.88 -8.32
N SER A 74 0.26 4.30 -7.11
CA SER A 74 0.63 3.39 -6.04
C SER A 74 -0.60 2.67 -5.48
N GLU A 75 -0.52 1.35 -5.32
CA GLU A 75 -1.65 0.52 -4.86
C GLU A 75 -1.23 -0.34 -3.65
N TRP A 76 -1.14 0.26 -2.46
CA TRP A 76 -0.69 -0.49 -1.28
C TRP A 76 -1.80 -1.39 -0.73
N CYS A 77 -1.48 -2.66 -0.45
CA CYS A 77 -2.42 -3.62 0.10
C CYS A 77 -2.60 -3.48 1.62
N TYR A 78 -3.83 -3.70 2.07
CA TYR A 78 -4.20 -3.68 3.49
C TYR A 78 -4.77 -5.02 3.95
N LEU A 79 -4.47 -5.40 5.20
CA LEU A 79 -5.02 -6.56 5.88
C LEU A 79 -5.57 -6.13 7.23
N GLU A 80 -6.84 -6.41 7.49
CA GLU A 80 -7.54 -5.99 8.72
C GLU A 80 -7.40 -4.48 9.03
N GLY A 81 -7.31 -3.65 7.99
CA GLY A 81 -7.17 -2.20 8.13
C GLY A 81 -5.76 -1.73 8.45
N GLU A 82 -4.74 -2.60 8.41
CA GLU A 82 -3.34 -2.24 8.57
C GLU A 82 -2.55 -2.45 7.26
N PRO A 83 -1.56 -1.59 6.93
CA PRO A 83 -0.74 -1.77 5.74
C PRO A 83 0.00 -3.11 5.76
N MET A 84 -0.07 -3.87 4.66
CA MET A 84 0.72 -5.10 4.52
C MET A 84 2.19 -4.78 4.25
N VAL A 85 3.07 -5.76 4.46
CA VAL A 85 4.48 -5.65 4.13
C VAL A 85 4.68 -5.95 2.64
N PHE A 86 5.32 -5.05 1.91
CA PHE A 86 5.73 -5.32 0.53
C PHE A 86 6.86 -6.34 0.51
N ILE A 87 6.68 -7.43 -0.23
CA ILE A 87 7.65 -8.53 -0.33
C ILE A 87 8.54 -8.33 -1.54
N THR A 88 7.94 -8.25 -2.73
CA THR A 88 8.66 -8.18 -4.00
C THR A 88 7.72 -7.76 -5.14
N GLN A 89 8.31 -7.40 -6.27
CA GLN A 89 7.60 -7.24 -7.54
C GLN A 89 8.27 -8.05 -8.64
N TYR A 90 7.49 -8.43 -9.65
CA TYR A 90 7.99 -9.10 -10.84
C TYR A 90 7.27 -8.58 -12.07
N SER A 91 8.04 -8.08 -13.05
CA SER A 91 7.52 -7.63 -14.34
C SER A 91 7.70 -8.71 -15.40
N ILE A 92 6.63 -9.01 -16.11
CA ILE A 92 6.62 -9.98 -17.22
C ILE A 92 7.28 -9.32 -18.44
N PRO A 93 8.45 -9.81 -18.90
CA PRO A 93 9.12 -9.19 -20.04
C PRO A 93 8.31 -9.40 -21.32
N VAL A 94 8.20 -8.36 -22.14
CA VAL A 94 7.64 -8.45 -23.49
C VAL A 94 8.67 -9.13 -24.40
N SER A 95 8.61 -10.46 -24.47
CA SER A 95 9.53 -11.25 -25.30
C SER A 95 8.83 -12.49 -25.89
N ASP A 96 9.36 -13.00 -27.01
CA ASP A 96 8.84 -14.20 -27.67
C ASP A 96 8.89 -15.46 -26.78
N LYS A 97 9.82 -15.52 -25.84
CA LYS A 97 9.91 -16.62 -24.85
C LYS A 97 8.76 -16.56 -23.86
N THR A 98 8.42 -15.35 -23.41
CA THR A 98 7.32 -15.12 -22.47
C THR A 98 5.96 -15.33 -23.10
N ARG A 99 5.82 -15.09 -24.42
CA ARG A 99 4.56 -15.31 -25.15
C ARG A 99 4.04 -16.76 -25.07
N LYS A 100 4.92 -17.72 -24.80
CA LYS A 100 4.59 -19.15 -24.69
C LYS A 100 4.16 -19.58 -23.28
N THR A 101 4.24 -18.71 -22.28
CA THR A 101 3.91 -19.05 -20.89
C THR A 101 2.42 -18.88 -20.57
N GLY A 102 1.66 -18.22 -21.45
CA GLY A 102 0.26 -17.86 -21.19
C GLY A 102 0.07 -16.67 -20.25
N LEU A 103 1.16 -16.04 -19.79
CA LEU A 103 1.10 -14.82 -18.99
C LEU A 103 0.88 -13.59 -19.87
N ALA A 104 0.14 -12.61 -19.36
CA ALA A 104 -0.03 -11.32 -19.99
C ALA A 104 1.31 -10.56 -19.97
N LEU A 105 1.76 -10.15 -21.16
CA LEU A 105 3.07 -9.53 -21.35
C LEU A 105 3.06 -8.08 -20.88
N GLY A 106 4.11 -7.64 -20.19
CA GLY A 106 4.23 -6.28 -19.68
C GLY A 106 3.63 -6.08 -18.29
N ASP A 107 2.78 -7.00 -17.83
CA ASP A 107 2.18 -7.00 -16.50
C ASP A 107 3.25 -6.99 -15.40
N THR A 108 2.96 -6.28 -14.32
CA THR A 108 3.79 -6.26 -13.11
C THR A 108 2.98 -6.72 -11.92
N PHE A 109 3.45 -7.80 -11.30
CA PHE A 109 2.90 -8.39 -10.10
C PHE A 109 3.56 -7.75 -8.88
N TYR A 110 2.76 -7.32 -7.91
CA TYR A 110 3.23 -6.83 -6.62
C TYR A 110 2.70 -7.74 -5.52
N ILE A 111 3.60 -8.27 -4.71
CA ILE A 111 3.28 -9.28 -3.69
C ILE A 111 3.42 -8.66 -2.31
N PHE A 112 2.37 -8.79 -1.51
CA PHE A 112 2.29 -8.29 -0.15
C PHE A 112 2.04 -9.44 0.83
N GLY A 113 2.62 -9.34 2.02
CA GLY A 113 2.44 -10.28 3.11
C GLY A 113 1.89 -9.62 4.37
N GLY A 114 1.00 -10.31 5.07
CA GLY A 114 0.47 -9.89 6.36
C GLY A 114 0.26 -11.09 7.27
N LYS A 115 0.31 -10.84 8.58
CA LYS A 115 0.10 -11.86 9.60
C LYS A 115 -1.22 -11.59 10.31
N ILE A 116 -2.10 -12.58 10.37
CA ILE A 116 -3.28 -12.56 11.22
C ILE A 116 -2.95 -13.36 12.49
N ILE A 117 -3.30 -12.82 13.65
CA ILE A 117 -3.22 -13.52 14.93
C ILE A 117 -4.63 -13.94 15.30
N ASN A 118 -4.85 -15.24 15.44
CA ASN A 118 -6.12 -15.82 15.81
C ASN A 118 -6.34 -15.73 17.33
N ARG A 119 -7.59 -15.95 17.77
CA ARG A 119 -7.96 -15.86 19.19
C ARG A 119 -7.31 -16.92 20.08
N ASP A 120 -6.82 -18.00 19.50
CA ASP A 120 -6.14 -19.11 20.15
C ASP A 120 -4.61 -18.99 20.13
N ASP A 121 -4.10 -17.76 19.90
CA ASP A 121 -2.68 -17.44 19.74
C ASP A 121 -1.98 -18.14 18.57
N THR A 122 -2.73 -18.82 17.70
CA THR A 122 -2.21 -19.28 16.41
C THR A 122 -2.11 -18.10 15.44
N TRP A 123 -1.35 -18.27 14.37
CA TRP A 123 -1.21 -17.23 13.36
C TRP A 123 -1.27 -17.79 11.96
N GLU A 124 -1.80 -16.96 11.06
CA GLU A 124 -1.87 -17.24 9.64
C GLU A 124 -1.07 -16.21 8.86
N GLN A 125 -0.31 -16.69 7.88
CA GLN A 125 0.27 -15.84 6.85
C GLN A 125 -0.79 -15.63 5.77
N LYS A 126 -1.05 -14.38 5.41
CA LYS A 126 -1.85 -14.02 4.24
C LYS A 126 -0.97 -13.33 3.21
N TYR A 127 -1.23 -13.65 1.94
CA TYR A 127 -0.63 -12.95 0.82
C TYR A 127 -1.71 -12.25 0.01
N LYS A 128 -1.37 -11.07 -0.50
CA LYS A 128 -2.16 -10.38 -1.52
C LYS A 128 -1.26 -10.09 -2.71
N ILE A 129 -1.77 -10.41 -3.89
CA ILE A 129 -1.15 -10.05 -5.14
C ILE A 129 -2.05 -9.06 -5.85
N ILE A 130 -1.45 -7.97 -6.33
CA ILE A 130 -2.09 -7.07 -7.26
C ILE A 130 -1.26 -6.99 -8.54
N ILE A 131 -1.92 -6.71 -9.65
CA ILE A 131 -1.30 -6.72 -10.97
C ILE A 131 -1.61 -5.39 -11.64
N GLN A 132 -0.56 -4.70 -12.11
CA GLN A 132 -0.73 -3.59 -13.04
C GLN A 132 -0.36 -4.07 -14.44
N ASP A 133 -1.17 -3.73 -15.43
CA ASP A 133 -0.86 -4.02 -16.83
C ASP A 133 0.33 -3.18 -17.33
N ILE A 134 0.61 -3.27 -18.64
CA ILE A 134 1.72 -2.54 -19.26
C ILE A 134 1.61 -1.02 -19.14
N ASP A 135 0.37 -0.50 -19.11
CA ASP A 135 0.04 0.93 -19.03
C ASP A 135 -0.10 1.41 -17.58
N GLY A 136 -0.09 0.48 -16.62
CA GLY A 136 -0.16 0.75 -15.19
C GLY A 136 -1.56 0.62 -14.59
N TYR A 137 -2.56 0.23 -15.38
CA TYR A 137 -3.91 0.02 -14.87
C TYR A 137 -3.97 -1.21 -13.98
N LEU A 138 -4.63 -1.07 -12.83
CA LEU A 138 -4.88 -2.18 -11.93
C LEU A 138 -5.82 -3.18 -12.61
N ILE A 139 -5.34 -4.41 -12.79
CA ILE A 139 -6.17 -5.52 -13.22
C ILE A 139 -6.90 -6.02 -11.97
N GLU A 140 -8.22 -5.89 -11.92
CA GLU A 140 -9.04 -6.33 -10.79
C GLU A 140 -8.96 -7.85 -10.59
N ASN A 141 -7.94 -8.31 -9.87
CA ASN A 141 -7.79 -9.68 -9.39
C ASN A 141 -7.02 -9.64 -8.06
N GLU A 142 -7.75 -9.52 -6.95
CA GLU A 142 -7.16 -9.70 -5.62
C GLU A 142 -7.06 -11.20 -5.36
N ILE A 143 -5.88 -11.78 -5.62
CA ILE A 143 -5.65 -13.20 -5.33
C ILE A 143 -5.13 -13.30 -3.89
N ILE A 144 -5.95 -13.90 -3.04
CA ILE A 144 -5.63 -14.16 -1.63
C ILE A 144 -5.22 -15.63 -1.50
N TYR A 145 -4.01 -15.86 -1.00
CA TYR A 145 -3.49 -17.18 -0.62
C TYR A 145 -3.34 -17.26 0.91
#